data_AF-A0A2L2WS87-F1
#
_entry.id   AF-A0A2L2WS87-F1
#
_cell.length_a   1.000
_cell.length_b   1.000
_cell.length_c   1.000
_cell.angle_alpha   90.00
_cell.angle_beta   90.00
_cell.angle_gamma   90.00
#
_symmetry.space_group_name_H-M   'P 1'
#
loop_
_entity.id
_entity.type
_entity.pdbx_description
1 polymer ?
#
loop_
_entity_poly.entity_id
_entity_poly.type
_entity_poly.pdbx_seq_one_letter_code
_entity_poly.pdbx_strand_id
1 'polypeptide(L)'
;PKYWQAITMAEAQDYANQGYFVVAGYFNPTGGSGHVVVIVPGEEKWSKTWNIDVPKTMDTGAGKREAQQLLSDSFGYKKKKQVKFFYYKEP
;
A
#
# COMPACT_ATOMS: atom_id res chain seq x y z
N PRO A 1 -0.54 16.87 -4.12
CA PRO A 1 -0.19 16.90 -2.67
C PRO A 1 -1.22 17.63 -1.77
N LYS A 2 -1.87 18.72 -2.21
CA LYS A 2 -2.80 19.51 -1.36
C LYS A 2 -3.87 18.66 -0.67
N TYR A 3 -4.46 17.70 -1.37
CA TYR A 3 -5.55 16.85 -0.89
C TYR A 3 -5.08 15.47 -0.39
N TRP A 4 -3.78 15.21 -0.36
CA TRP A 4 -3.22 13.94 0.09
C TRP A 4 -2.46 14.14 1.39
N GLN A 5 -2.73 13.30 2.39
CA GLN A 5 -2.02 13.30 3.66
C GLN A 5 -1.09 12.10 3.70
N ALA A 6 0.20 12.33 3.98
CA ALA A 6 1.15 11.26 4.21
C ALA A 6 0.88 10.60 5.57
N ILE A 7 0.95 9.27 5.60
CA ILE A 7 0.73 8.45 6.80
C ILE A 7 1.80 7.36 6.90
N THR A 8 1.84 6.69 8.04
CA THR A 8 2.62 5.48 8.27
C THR A 8 1.91 4.25 7.71
N MET A 9 2.65 3.13 7.58
CA MET A 9 2.04 1.85 7.23
C MET A 9 1.02 1.39 8.26
N ALA A 10 1.29 1.59 9.55
CA ALA A 10 0.43 1.17 10.66
C ALA A 10 -0.93 1.91 10.68
N GLU A 11 -0.98 3.13 10.15
CA GLU A 11 -2.23 3.90 10.02
C GLU A 11 -3.03 3.48 8.77
N ALA A 12 -2.39 2.86 7.78
CA ALA A 12 -2.98 2.68 6.45
C ALA A 12 -4.21 1.76 6.46
N GLN A 13 -4.15 0.65 7.23
CA GLN A 13 -5.28 -0.27 7.34
C GLN A 13 -6.47 0.39 8.07
N ASP A 14 -6.20 1.18 9.10
CA ASP A 14 -7.22 1.88 9.89
C ASP A 14 -7.97 2.93 9.05
N TYR A 15 -7.25 3.79 8.33
CA TYR A 15 -7.89 4.75 7.42
C TYR A 15 -8.70 4.05 6.31
N ALA A 16 -8.21 2.95 5.76
CA ALA A 16 -8.96 2.17 4.77
C ALA A 16 -10.25 1.60 5.39
N ASN A 17 -10.18 1.09 6.62
CA ASN A 17 -11.36 0.59 7.36
C ASN A 17 -12.41 1.67 7.63
N GLN A 18 -11.99 2.92 7.80
CA GLN A 18 -12.87 4.09 7.94
C GLN A 18 -13.46 4.56 6.59
N GLY A 19 -13.06 3.97 5.47
CA GLY A 19 -13.57 4.29 4.13
C GLY A 19 -12.80 5.38 3.39
N TYR A 20 -11.64 5.82 3.91
CA TYR A 20 -10.79 6.76 3.17
C TYR A 20 -10.16 6.07 1.96
N PHE A 21 -9.93 6.84 0.89
CA PHE A 21 -9.14 6.35 -0.24
C PHE A 21 -7.65 6.38 0.12
N VAL A 22 -7.09 5.20 0.39
CA VAL A 22 -5.70 5.03 0.84
C VAL A 22 -4.87 4.33 -0.23
N VAL A 23 -3.67 4.85 -0.52
CA VAL A 23 -2.73 4.29 -1.49
C VAL A 23 -1.35 4.08 -0.89
N ALA A 24 -0.65 3.06 -1.38
CA ALA A 24 0.77 2.87 -1.15
C ALA A 24 1.52 2.89 -2.48
N GLY A 25 2.67 3.56 -2.52
CA GLY A 25 3.43 3.77 -3.75
C GLY A 25 4.93 3.62 -3.58
N TYR A 26 5.58 3.12 -4.62
CA TYR A 26 7.02 3.08 -4.78
C TYR A 26 7.43 3.92 -5.99
N PHE A 27 8.29 4.91 -5.75
CA PHE A 27 8.93 5.70 -6.80
C PHE A 27 10.24 5.03 -7.20
N ASN A 28 10.39 4.70 -8.48
CA ASN A 28 11.59 4.02 -8.95
C ASN A 28 12.73 5.05 -9.15
N PRO A 29 13.87 4.91 -8.45
CA PRO A 29 14.96 5.88 -8.52
C PRO A 29 15.78 5.78 -9.81
N THR A 30 15.65 4.70 -10.60
CA THR A 30 16.48 4.46 -11.79
C THR A 30 15.78 4.86 -13.10
N GLY A 31 14.65 5.56 -13.04
CA GLY A 31 13.87 5.98 -14.22
C GLY A 31 12.98 4.89 -14.84
N GLY A 32 12.94 3.69 -14.25
CA GLY A 32 11.95 2.67 -14.64
C GLY A 32 10.55 2.97 -14.09
N SER A 33 9.60 2.08 -14.35
CA SER A 33 8.23 2.21 -13.83
C SER A 33 8.19 2.20 -12.31
N GLY A 34 7.42 3.13 -11.72
CA GLY A 34 6.98 3.05 -10.32
C GLY A 34 5.91 1.97 -10.13
N HIS A 35 5.37 1.88 -8.91
CA HIS A 35 4.25 0.98 -8.61
C HIS A 35 3.34 1.61 -7.56
N VAL A 36 2.03 1.40 -7.69
CA VAL A 36 1.00 1.89 -6.78
C VAL A 36 0.04 0.76 -6.48
N VAL A 37 -0.53 0.76 -5.28
CA VAL A 37 -1.62 -0.13 -4.87
C VAL A 37 -2.62 0.67 -4.04
N VAL A 38 -3.86 0.19 -3.99
CA VAL A 38 -4.89 0.72 -3.09
C VAL A 38 -4.91 -0.15 -1.84
N ILE A 39 -4.93 0.45 -0.66
CA ILE A 39 -5.14 -0.29 0.60
C ILE A 39 -6.66 -0.50 0.74
N VAL A 40 -7.07 -1.73 1.02
CA VAL A 40 -8.49 -2.10 1.10
C VAL A 40 -8.90 -2.43 2.55
N PRO A 41 -10.17 -2.25 2.92
CA PRO A 41 -10.65 -2.60 4.25
C PRO A 41 -10.38 -4.07 4.62
N GLY A 42 -10.06 -4.31 5.90
CA GLY A 42 -9.77 -5.63 6.45
C GLY A 42 -8.86 -5.58 7.68
N GLU A 43 -8.33 -6.75 8.02
CA GLU A 43 -7.35 -6.94 9.08
C GLU A 43 -5.96 -7.08 8.50
N GLU A 44 -4.97 -6.44 9.14
CA GLU A 44 -3.56 -6.67 8.82
C GLU A 44 -3.20 -8.15 9.03
N LYS A 45 -2.19 -8.63 8.30
CA LYS A 45 -1.75 -10.02 8.42
C LYS A 45 -0.25 -10.13 8.35
N TRP A 46 0.29 -11.09 9.11
CA TRP A 46 1.71 -11.35 9.19
C TRP A 46 2.32 -11.67 7.82
N SER A 47 3.26 -10.83 7.39
CA SER A 47 4.07 -11.07 6.21
C SER A 47 5.31 -11.89 6.57
N LYS A 48 5.43 -13.07 5.97
CA LYS A 48 6.67 -13.87 6.08
C LYS A 48 7.89 -13.19 5.44
N THR A 49 7.67 -12.44 4.36
CA THR A 49 8.77 -11.80 3.62
C THR A 49 9.23 -10.52 4.28
N TRP A 50 8.33 -9.78 4.95
CA TRP A 50 8.66 -8.51 5.62
C TRP A 50 8.81 -8.64 7.14
N ASN A 51 8.44 -9.78 7.72
CA ASN A 51 8.50 -10.11 9.15
C ASN A 51 7.80 -9.07 10.04
N ILE A 52 6.60 -8.67 9.62
CA ILE A 52 5.71 -7.73 10.31
C ILE A 52 4.28 -7.93 9.78
N ASP A 53 3.27 -7.56 10.55
CA ASP A 53 1.92 -7.40 10.04
C ASP A 53 1.87 -6.28 9.00
N VAL A 54 1.16 -6.54 7.90
CA VAL A 54 1.03 -5.58 6.80
C VAL A 54 -0.43 -5.45 6.36
N PRO A 55 -0.83 -4.29 5.83
CA PRO A 55 -2.16 -4.08 5.27
C PRO A 55 -2.47 -4.98 4.08
N LYS A 56 -3.76 -5.12 3.79
CA LYS A 56 -4.26 -5.75 2.56
C LYS A 56 -4.40 -4.72 1.44
N THR A 57 -4.15 -5.15 0.21
CA THR A 57 -4.11 -4.27 -0.95
C THR A 57 -4.83 -4.84 -2.16
N MET A 58 -5.40 -3.95 -2.96
CA MET A 58 -5.71 -4.21 -4.36
C MET A 58 -4.51 -3.78 -5.21
N ASP A 59 -3.86 -4.75 -5.83
CA ASP A 59 -2.64 -4.54 -6.62
C ASP A 59 -2.97 -4.11 -8.05
N THR A 60 -2.38 -3.00 -8.52
CA THR A 60 -2.61 -2.48 -9.88
C THR A 60 -1.54 -2.92 -10.89
N GLY A 61 -0.74 -3.92 -10.53
CA GLY A 61 0.31 -4.50 -11.37
C GLY A 61 -0.24 -5.39 -12.47
N ALA A 62 0.55 -5.58 -13.53
CA ALA A 62 0.17 -6.44 -14.66
C ALA A 62 -0.06 -7.89 -14.21
N GLY A 63 -1.17 -8.48 -14.67
CA GLY A 63 -1.50 -9.90 -14.40
C GLY A 63 -2.02 -10.20 -12.99
N LYS A 64 -2.24 -9.19 -12.16
CA LYS A 64 -2.86 -9.34 -10.84
C LYS A 64 -4.37 -9.58 -11.00
N ARG A 65 -4.85 -10.69 -10.43
CA ARG A 65 -6.25 -11.16 -10.55
C ARG A 65 -6.94 -11.35 -9.19
N GLU A 66 -6.21 -11.15 -8.11
CA GLU A 66 -6.73 -11.32 -6.76
C GLU A 66 -7.53 -10.09 -6.35
N ALA A 67 -8.65 -10.30 -5.65
CA ALA A 67 -9.44 -9.20 -5.11
C ALA A 67 -8.66 -8.43 -4.03
N GLN A 68 -7.77 -9.11 -3.31
CA GLN A 68 -6.88 -8.53 -2.32
C GLN A 68 -5.69 -9.47 -2.07
N GLN A 69 -4.53 -8.89 -1.74
CA GLN A 69 -3.32 -9.61 -1.32
C GLN A 69 -2.58 -8.82 -0.24
N LEU A 70 -1.51 -9.37 0.33
CA LEU A 70 -0.70 -8.62 1.30
C LEU A 70 0.11 -7.55 0.58
N LEU A 71 0.33 -6.40 1.23
CA LEU A 71 1.22 -5.35 0.72
C LEU A 71 2.60 -5.90 0.34
N SER A 72 3.11 -6.87 1.10
CA SER A 72 4.39 -7.51 0.87
C SER A 72 4.46 -8.37 -0.40
N ASP A 73 3.31 -8.73 -0.97
CA ASP A 73 3.19 -9.48 -2.24
C ASP A 73 3.10 -8.53 -3.44
N SER A 74 2.82 -7.24 -3.19
CA SER A 74 2.87 -6.14 -4.17
C SER A 74 4.26 -5.51 -4.26
N PHE A 75 4.98 -5.44 -3.13
CA PHE A 75 6.31 -4.82 -3.07
C PHE A 75 7.35 -5.81 -2.56
N GLY A 76 8.36 -6.09 -3.39
CA GLY A 76 9.49 -6.91 -2.97
C GLY A 76 10.23 -6.32 -1.76
N TYR A 77 10.80 -7.19 -0.90
CA TYR A 77 11.42 -6.84 0.38
C TYR A 77 12.39 -5.65 0.33
N LYS A 78 13.23 -5.56 -0.72
CA LYS A 78 14.20 -4.45 -0.91
C LYS A 78 13.54 -3.07 -1.01
N LYS A 79 12.25 -3.01 -1.38
CA LYS A 79 11.48 -1.77 -1.52
C LYS A 79 10.77 -1.37 -0.22
N LYS A 80 10.69 -2.23 0.80
CA LYS A 80 9.93 -2.02 2.05
C LYS A 80 10.09 -0.61 2.64
N LYS A 81 11.33 -0.14 2.80
CA LYS A 81 11.64 1.18 3.39
C LYS A 81 11.33 2.38 2.47
N GLN A 82 11.06 2.12 1.20
CA GLN A 82 10.83 3.15 0.17
C GLN A 82 9.34 3.28 -0.21
N VAL A 83 8.49 2.35 0.24
CA VAL A 83 7.04 2.46 0.07
C VAL A 83 6.53 3.64 0.89
N LYS A 84 5.73 4.49 0.26
CA LYS A 84 5.09 5.68 0.86
C LYS A 84 3.59 5.48 0.89
N PHE A 85 2.93 5.95 1.95
CA PHE A 85 1.51 5.78 2.16
C PHE A 85 0.82 7.13 2.25
N PHE A 86 -0.36 7.22 1.65
CA PHE A 86 -1.16 8.43 1.66
C PHE A 86 -2.64 8.10 1.71
N TYR A 87 -3.44 8.94 2.36
CA TYR A 87 -4.89 8.96 2.18
C TYR A 87 -5.36 10.27 1.55
N TYR A 88 -6.50 10.22 0.85
CA TYR A 88 -7.15 11.38 0.25
C TYR A 88 -8.08 12.06 1.27
N LYS A 89 -7.87 13.36 1.51
CA LYS A 89 -8.50 14.12 2.60
C LYS A 89 -9.95 14.53 2.33
N GLU A 90 -10.37 14.54 1.07
CA GLU A 90 -11.68 15.05 0.64
C GLU A 90 -12.41 13.93 -0.11
N PRO A 91 -13.53 13.37 0.40
CA PRO A 91 -14.29 12.37 -0.35
C PRO A 91 -14.95 12.94 -1.61
#